data_AF-A0AAV5VTI2-F1
#
_entry.id   AF-A0AAV5VTI2-F1
#
_cell.length_a   1.000
_cell.length_b   1.000
_cell.length_c   1.000
_cell.angle_alpha   90.00
_cell.angle_beta   90.00
_cell.angle_gamma   90.00
#
_symmetry.space_group_name_H-M   'P 1'
#
loop_
_entity.id
_entity.type
_entity.pdbx_description
1 polymer ?
#
loop_
_entity_poly.entity_id
_entity_poly.type
_entity_poly.pdbx_seq_one_letter_code
_entity_poly.pdbx_strand_id
1 'polypeptide(L)' 'MPKQEFDVIDYMAPVIMGVLFAIAAFLVSVVINFTCIQKDDEITKFEKWGAKHNIRAGVHRLSVVKKFTDK' A
#
# COMPACT_ATOMS: atom_id res chain seq x y z
N MET A 1 -28.85 -9.49 -34.75
CA MET A 1 -27.43 -9.62 -34.36
C MET A 1 -27.24 -11.01 -33.75
N PRO A 2 -26.21 -11.77 -34.15
CA PRO A 2 -25.85 -12.99 -33.44
C PRO A 2 -25.57 -12.66 -31.97
N LYS A 3 -26.01 -13.52 -31.04
CA LYS A 3 -25.71 -13.36 -29.61
C LYS A 3 -24.24 -13.68 -29.40
N GLN A 4 -23.52 -12.80 -28.71
CA GLN A 4 -22.15 -13.06 -28.30
C GLN A 4 -22.18 -13.99 -27.09
N GLU A 5 -21.63 -15.18 -27.24
CA GLU A 5 -21.34 -16.10 -26.14
C GLU A 5 -20.08 -15.58 -25.44
N PHE A 6 -20.17 -15.34 -24.13
CA PHE A 6 -19.05 -14.88 -23.33
C PHE A 6 -18.69 -15.97 -22.34
N ASP A 7 -17.40 -16.28 -22.27
CA ASP A 7 -16.87 -17.14 -21.24
C ASP A 7 -16.65 -16.35 -19.94
N VAL A 8 -16.60 -17.05 -18.82
CA VAL A 8 -16.37 -16.43 -17.50
C VAL A 8 -15.11 -15.56 -17.49
N ILE A 9 -14.09 -15.93 -18.28
CA ILE A 9 -12.83 -15.20 -18.38
C ILE A 9 -12.98 -13.83 -19.04
N ASP A 10 -13.95 -13.66 -19.95
CA ASP A 10 -14.20 -12.37 -20.61
C ASP A 10 -14.72 -11.32 -19.62
N TYR A 11 -15.33 -11.77 -18.52
CA TYR A 11 -15.78 -10.92 -17.41
C TYR A 11 -14.71 -10.65 -16.35
N MET A 12 -13.55 -11.31 -16.41
CA MET A 12 -12.48 -11.13 -15.42
C MET A 12 -11.62 -9.89 -15.68
N ALA A 13 -11.68 -9.31 -16.88
CA ALA A 13 -10.87 -8.14 -17.25
C ALA A 13 -11.00 -6.96 -16.27
N PRO A 14 -12.21 -6.54 -15.81
CA PRO A 14 -12.36 -5.50 -14.80
C PRO A 14 -11.72 -5.85 -13.45
N VAL A 15 -11.80 -7.12 -13.04
CA VAL A 15 -11.20 -7.60 -11.78
C VAL A 15 -9.68 -7.52 -11.87
N ILE A 16 -9.11 -8.02 -12.96
CA ILE A 16 -7.66 -7.99 -13.21
C ILE A 16 -7.16 -6.54 -13.23
N MET A 17 -7.87 -5.65 -13.94
CA MET A 17 -7.51 -4.23 -13.99
C MET A 17 -7.59 -3.56 -12.63
N GLY A 18 -8.62 -3.87 -11.83
CA GLY A 18 -8.73 -3.37 -10.45
C GLY A 18 -7.56 -3.81 -9.56
N VAL A 19 -7.14 -5.07 -9.67
CA VAL A 19 -5.98 -5.61 -8.95
C VAL A 19 -4.69 -4.90 -9.37
N LEU A 20 -4.47 -4.74 -10.67
CA LEU A 20 -3.28 -4.05 -11.19
C LEU A 20 -3.23 -2.58 -10.73
N PHE A 21 -4.36 -1.89 -10.74
CA PHE A 21 -4.46 -0.53 -10.23
C PHE A 21 -4.14 -0.45 -8.73
N ALA A 22 -4.69 -1.36 -7.92
CA ALA A 22 -4.41 -1.43 -6.49
C ALA A 22 -2.92 -1.68 -6.21
N ILE A 23 -2.27 -2.57 -6.97
CA ILE A 23 -0.83 -2.82 -6.88
C ILE A 23 -0.04 -1.56 -7.23
N ALA A 24 -0.37 -0.89 -8.33
CA ALA A 24 0.31 0.34 -8.74
C ALA A 24 0.16 1.45 -7.68
N ALA A 25 -1.05 1.67 -7.17
CA ALA A 25 -1.31 2.64 -6.11
C ALA A 25 -0.54 2.33 -4.82
N PHE A 26 -0.47 1.04 -4.45
CA PHE A 26 0.32 0.60 -3.31
C PHE A 26 1.81 0.90 -3.49
N LEU A 27 2.39 0.56 -4.65
CA LEU A 27 3.80 0.83 -4.96
C LEU A 27 4.12 2.33 -4.93
N VAL A 28 3.28 3.16 -5.55
CA VAL A 28 3.44 4.63 -5.49
C VAL A 28 3.38 5.13 -4.05
N SER A 29 2.45 4.62 -3.25
CA SER A 29 2.34 4.99 -1.83
C SER A 29 3.59 4.61 -1.03
N VAL A 30 4.18 3.44 -1.32
CA VAL A 30 5.45 3.02 -0.71
C VAL A 30 6.58 3.97 -1.12
N VAL A 31 6.68 4.34 -2.40
CA VAL A 31 7.69 5.29 -2.87
C VAL A 31 7.55 6.62 -2.12
N ILE A 32 6.36 7.21 -2.11
CA ILE A 32 6.08 8.47 -1.40
C ILE A 32 6.46 8.38 0.08
N ASN A 33 6.13 7.26 0.74
CA ASN A 33 6.45 7.02 2.14
C ASN A 33 7.97 7.07 2.45
N PHE A 34 8.82 6.70 1.49
CA PHE A 34 10.28 6.73 1.68
C PHE A 34 10.95 7.99 1.11
N THR A 35 10.36 8.64 0.09
CA THR A 35 11.01 9.77 -0.60
C THR A 35 10.46 11.13 -0.17
N CYS A 36 9.19 11.22 0.17
CA CYS A 36 8.50 12.50 0.37
C CYS A 36 8.16 12.81 1.83
N ILE A 37 8.04 11.79 2.69
CA ILE A 37 7.77 11.96 4.12
C ILE A 37 9.04 12.44 4.82
N GLN A 38 8.94 13.56 5.52
CA GLN A 38 10.00 14.14 6.32
C GLN A 38 9.91 13.70 7.79
N LYS A 39 10.89 14.11 8.60
CA LYS A 39 11.01 13.66 10.02
C LYS A 39 10.04 14.38 10.97
N ASP A 40 9.48 15.47 10.51
CA ASP A 40 8.53 16.35 11.16
C ASP A 40 7.08 16.04 10.74
N ASP A 41 6.90 15.24 9.69
CA ASP A 41 5.59 14.74 9.27
C ASP A 41 5.03 13.69 10.23
N GLU A 42 3.72 13.45 10.13
CA GLU A 42 3.06 12.40 10.89
C GLU A 42 3.56 11.00 10.53
N ILE A 43 3.67 10.14 11.54
CA ILE A 43 4.04 8.74 11.38
C ILE A 43 3.01 8.01 10.52
N THR A 44 3.48 7.44 9.42
CA THR A 44 2.60 6.82 8.44
C THR A 44 2.05 5.47 8.91
N LYS A 45 1.01 4.99 8.23
CA LYS A 45 0.47 3.64 8.46
C LYS A 45 1.48 2.54 8.13
N PHE A 46 2.34 2.76 7.12
CA PHE A 46 3.43 1.84 6.78
C PHE A 46 4.41 1.71 7.94
N GLU A 47 4.81 2.83 8.54
CA GLU A 47 5.73 2.83 9.67
C GLU A 47 5.14 2.15 10.91
N LYS A 48 3.85 2.39 11.22
CA LYS A 48 3.14 1.70 12.31
C LYS A 48 3.07 0.19 12.09
N TRP A 49 2.74 -0.24 10.87
CA TRP A 49 2.69 -1.66 10.53
C TRP A 49 4.08 -2.31 10.60
N GLY A 50 5.11 -1.63 10.09
CA GLY A 50 6.49 -2.08 10.17
C GLY A 50 6.97 -2.20 11.62
N ALA A 51 6.66 -1.21 12.46
CA ALA A 51 7.03 -1.22 13.87
C ALA A 51 6.45 -2.41 14.65
N LYS A 52 5.20 -2.82 14.34
CA LYS A 52 4.59 -4.04 14.91
C LYS A 52 5.39 -5.31 14.58
N HIS A 53 6.03 -5.35 13.42
CA HIS A 53 6.86 -6.47 12.97
C HIS A 53 8.36 -6.24 13.17
N ASN A 54 8.76 -5.19 13.91
CA ASN A 54 10.16 -4.78 14.09
C ASN A 54 10.91 -4.42 12.78
N ILE A 55 10.18 -4.02 11.73
CA ILE A 55 10.73 -3.62 10.43
C ILE A 55 10.64 -2.11 10.28
N ARG A 56 11.76 -1.46 9.92
CA ARG A 56 11.78 -0.02 9.65
C ARG A 56 11.18 0.25 8.26
N ALA A 57 9.87 0.53 8.23
CA ALA A 57 9.11 0.76 7.00
C ALA A 57 8.92 2.26 6.67
N GLY A 58 9.93 3.09 6.92
CA GLY A 58 9.90 4.52 6.62
C GLY A 58 11.10 5.30 7.17
N VAL A 59 11.01 6.61 7.15
CA VAL A 59 12.09 7.54 7.49
C VAL A 59 12.31 7.63 9.00
N HIS A 60 11.27 7.49 9.81
CA HIS A 60 11.36 7.55 11.26
C HIS A 60 12.07 6.32 11.84
N ARG A 61 12.72 6.50 13.00
CA ARG A 61 13.36 5.39 13.72
C ARG A 61 12.30 4.54 14.41
N LEU A 62 12.52 3.23 14.44
CA LEU A 62 11.63 2.26 15.10
C LEU A 62 11.34 2.62 16.57
N SER A 63 12.34 3.13 17.30
CA SER A 63 12.19 3.54 18.70
C SER A 63 11.24 4.72 18.88
N VAL A 64 11.12 5.60 17.88
CA VAL A 64 10.17 6.71 17.89
C VAL A 64 8.78 6.16 17.58
N VAL A 65 8.64 5.40 16.50
CA VAL A 65 7.36 4.88 16.02
C VAL A 65 6.67 3.98 17.04
N LYS A 66 7.43 3.13 17.74
CA LYS A 66 6.90 2.24 18.79
C LYS A 66 6.23 3.00 19.94
N LYS A 67 6.75 4.18 20.32
CA LYS A 67 6.11 5.03 21.36
C LYS A 67 4.69 5.46 20.99
N PHE A 68 4.37 5.53 19.70
CA PHE A 68 3.04 5.88 19.20
C PHE A 68 2.17 4.66 18.86
N THR A 69 2.74 3.46 18.90
CA THR A 69 2.05 2.19 18.60
C THR A 69 1.74 1.40 19.87
N ASP A 70 2.57 1.53 20.91
CA ASP A 70 2.41 0.87 22.22
C ASP A 70 1.49 1.65 23.18
N LYS A 71 0.71 2.61 22.66
CA LYS A 71 -0.34 3.33 23.38
C LYS A 71 -1.70 2.69 23.07
#